data_AF-A0A540WP96-F1
#
_entry.id   AF-A0A540WP96-F1
#
_cell.length_a   1.000
_cell.length_b   1.000
_cell.length_c   1.000
_cell.angle_alpha   90.00
_cell.angle_beta   90.00
_cell.angle_gamma   90.00
#
_symmetry.space_group_name_H-M   'P 1'
#
loop_
_entity.id
_entity.type
_entity.pdbx_description
1 polymer ?
#
loop_
_entity_poly.entity_id
_entity_poly.type
_entity_poly.pdbx_seq_one_letter_code
_entity_poly.pdbx_strand_id
1 'polypeptide(L)'
;MERTLDATLRAPDEPTVVAEARKRLDACDKPPPRACELGGALAARAPFTQGADTPMRGLLAALCERCPSRVNACAQTVARALLDTAVGQAPNIPELQWSLEHAGPGTPAACDSIVRLGLAPAAQASVDLPPTVRTLLDGLVSRCASADLLPLSVLRAAAAQQGARAPALLTAASAKPVETAPVKPDQLLGAQPAFQAFDGDPLTGVPVSNARRGTRWSADGALRAGYAPTLKHLVGFRVRAQGPGSLRAIVRTPKGVGLNDPEGGFSFVNPTVCQFRGTGEWETCNPAAPLVDVDAVSVFPESADGKLLELEILGAR
;
A
#
# COMPACT_ATOMS: atom_id res chain seq x y z
N MET A 1 -34.57 -16.38 10.52
CA MET A 1 -33.39 -15.79 9.86
C MET A 1 -32.66 -16.81 9.00
N GLU A 2 -31.96 -17.79 9.56
CA GLU A 2 -31.20 -18.77 8.73
C GLU A 2 -32.09 -19.48 7.70
N ARG A 3 -33.20 -20.09 8.14
CA ARG A 3 -34.16 -20.75 7.25
C ARG A 3 -34.73 -19.83 6.16
N THR A 4 -34.89 -18.53 6.46
CA THR A 4 -35.43 -17.57 5.49
C THR A 4 -34.37 -17.16 4.46
N LEU A 5 -33.10 -17.01 4.88
CA LEU A 5 -31.98 -16.79 3.95
C LEU A 5 -31.74 -18.03 3.07
N ASP A 6 -31.79 -19.23 3.64
CA ASP A 6 -31.69 -20.49 2.88
C ASP A 6 -32.82 -20.64 1.86
N ALA A 7 -34.05 -20.24 2.22
CA ALA A 7 -35.17 -20.23 1.27
C ALA A 7 -34.88 -19.27 0.10
N THR A 8 -34.36 -18.07 0.39
CA THR A 8 -33.93 -17.12 -0.64
C THR A 8 -32.83 -17.68 -1.55
N LEU A 9 -31.89 -18.46 -1.01
CA LEU A 9 -30.85 -19.11 -1.83
C LEU A 9 -31.39 -20.19 -2.77
N ARG A 10 -32.52 -20.82 -2.40
CA ARG A 10 -33.20 -21.83 -3.23
C ARG A 10 -34.13 -21.21 -4.26
N ALA A 11 -34.76 -20.09 -3.92
CA ALA A 11 -35.72 -19.38 -4.76
C ALA A 11 -35.38 -17.87 -4.84
N PRO A 12 -34.26 -17.49 -5.50
CA PRO A 12 -33.80 -16.10 -5.55
C PRO A 12 -34.71 -15.17 -6.33
N ASP A 13 -35.52 -15.72 -7.25
CA ASP A 13 -36.44 -14.97 -8.11
C ASP A 13 -37.84 -14.80 -7.51
N GLU A 14 -38.11 -15.39 -6.33
CA GLU A 14 -39.41 -15.27 -5.64
C GLU A 14 -39.45 -14.02 -4.75
N PRO A 15 -40.17 -12.94 -5.14
CA PRO A 15 -40.08 -11.65 -4.44
C PRO A 15 -40.58 -11.71 -3.00
N THR A 16 -41.58 -12.56 -2.72
CA THR A 16 -42.13 -12.77 -1.38
C THR A 16 -41.12 -13.40 -0.43
N VAL A 17 -40.30 -14.33 -0.92
CA VAL A 17 -39.25 -15.00 -0.14
C VAL A 17 -38.13 -14.01 0.20
N VAL A 18 -37.69 -13.20 -0.76
CA VAL A 18 -36.67 -12.16 -0.54
C VAL A 18 -37.19 -11.10 0.44
N ALA A 19 -38.44 -10.65 0.28
CA ALA A 19 -39.04 -9.64 1.16
C ALA A 19 -39.19 -10.14 2.60
N GLU A 20 -39.60 -11.39 2.82
CA GLU A 20 -39.69 -11.97 4.17
C GLU A 20 -38.29 -12.13 4.80
N ALA A 21 -37.30 -12.58 4.04
CA ALA A 21 -35.92 -12.64 4.52
C ALA A 21 -35.39 -11.26 4.92
N ARG A 22 -35.66 -10.23 4.11
CA ARG A 22 -35.32 -8.84 4.41
C ARG A 22 -35.99 -8.35 5.68
N LYS A 23 -37.30 -8.54 5.83
CA LYS A 23 -38.06 -8.18 7.03
C LYS A 23 -37.50 -8.83 8.30
N ARG A 24 -37.13 -10.12 8.21
CA ARG A 24 -36.54 -10.85 9.34
C ARG A 24 -35.15 -10.34 9.69
N LEU A 25 -34.36 -10.00 8.68
CA LEU A 25 -33.04 -9.41 8.87
C LEU A 25 -33.15 -8.03 9.51
N ASP A 26 -34.04 -7.17 9.00
CA ASP A 26 -34.25 -5.82 9.52
C ASP A 26 -34.67 -5.83 10.99
N ALA A 27 -35.50 -6.79 11.40
CA ALA A 27 -35.93 -6.97 12.79
C ALA A 27 -34.85 -7.53 13.75
N CYS A 28 -33.65 -7.82 13.25
CA CYS A 28 -32.56 -8.41 14.03
C CYS A 28 -31.29 -7.56 13.92
N ASP A 29 -30.96 -6.81 14.99
CA ASP A 29 -29.77 -5.95 15.01
C ASP A 29 -28.45 -6.73 14.91
N LYS A 30 -28.42 -7.93 15.49
CA LYS A 30 -27.27 -8.83 15.47
C LYS A 30 -27.66 -10.17 14.86
N PRO A 31 -27.39 -10.39 13.56
CA PRO A 31 -27.64 -11.67 12.93
C PRO A 31 -26.86 -12.80 13.62
N PRO A 32 -27.43 -14.01 13.73
CA PRO A 32 -26.71 -15.14 14.28
C PRO A 32 -25.52 -15.51 13.36
N PRO A 33 -24.41 -16.05 13.89
CA PRO A 33 -23.20 -16.34 13.11
C PRO A 33 -23.46 -17.13 11.83
N ARG A 34 -24.31 -18.14 11.92
CA ARG A 34 -24.68 -19.00 10.79
C ARG A 34 -25.43 -18.27 9.68
N ALA A 35 -26.19 -17.21 10.00
CA ALA A 35 -26.80 -16.35 8.99
C ALA A 35 -25.74 -15.51 8.26
N CYS A 36 -24.70 -15.05 8.97
CA CYS A 36 -23.59 -14.33 8.35
C CYS A 36 -22.76 -15.24 7.43
N GLU A 37 -22.57 -16.51 7.79
CA GLU A 37 -21.88 -17.51 6.96
C GLU A 37 -22.58 -17.74 5.60
N LEU A 38 -23.90 -17.54 5.52
CA LEU A 38 -24.65 -17.60 4.25
C LEU A 38 -24.37 -16.41 3.32
N GLY A 39 -23.69 -15.35 3.79
CA GLY A 39 -23.41 -14.16 3.00
C GLY A 39 -22.65 -14.45 1.70
N GLY A 40 -21.68 -15.37 1.72
CA GLY A 40 -20.95 -15.78 0.51
C GLY A 40 -21.85 -16.48 -0.52
N ALA A 41 -22.78 -17.32 -0.06
CA ALA A 41 -23.76 -17.96 -0.94
C ALA A 41 -24.75 -16.93 -1.51
N LEU A 42 -25.16 -15.93 -0.71
CA LEU A 42 -26.01 -14.84 -1.17
C LEU A 42 -25.31 -13.99 -2.23
N ALA A 43 -24.03 -13.66 -2.03
CA ALA A 43 -23.23 -12.95 -3.03
C ALA A 43 -23.14 -13.71 -4.36
N ALA A 44 -22.96 -15.03 -4.31
CA ALA A 44 -22.93 -15.87 -5.52
C ALA A 44 -24.29 -15.94 -6.24
N ARG A 45 -25.41 -15.87 -5.50
CA ARG A 45 -26.77 -15.86 -6.05
C ARG A 45 -27.28 -14.48 -6.45
N ALA A 46 -26.57 -13.42 -6.09
CA ALA A 46 -26.90 -12.03 -6.39
C ALA A 46 -25.77 -11.39 -7.23
N PRO A 47 -25.51 -11.83 -8.47
CA PRO A 47 -24.39 -11.29 -9.25
C PRO A 47 -24.57 -9.79 -9.51
N PHE A 48 -23.48 -9.01 -9.40
CA PHE A 48 -23.56 -7.56 -9.56
C PHE A 48 -23.94 -7.12 -10.99
N THR A 49 -23.76 -8.01 -11.96
CA THR A 49 -24.16 -7.81 -13.36
C THR A 49 -25.67 -7.60 -13.54
N GLN A 50 -26.49 -8.00 -12.55
CA GLN A 50 -27.94 -7.73 -12.53
C GLN A 50 -28.30 -6.34 -11.98
N GLY A 51 -27.31 -5.56 -11.52
CA GLY A 51 -27.49 -4.23 -10.95
C GLY A 51 -27.40 -4.19 -9.42
N ALA A 52 -26.94 -3.05 -8.91
CA ALA A 52 -26.76 -2.81 -7.47
C ALA A 52 -28.10 -2.73 -6.70
N ASP A 53 -29.15 -2.24 -7.35
CA ASP A 53 -30.46 -1.98 -6.73
C ASP A 53 -31.42 -3.18 -6.74
N THR A 54 -30.90 -4.39 -6.96
CA THR A 54 -31.72 -5.61 -6.92
C THR A 54 -32.10 -5.97 -5.48
N PRO A 55 -33.30 -6.53 -5.23
CA PRO A 55 -33.71 -6.96 -3.89
C PRO A 55 -32.71 -7.90 -3.20
N MET A 56 -32.09 -8.78 -3.98
CA MET A 56 -31.05 -9.71 -3.50
C MET A 56 -29.76 -8.99 -3.07
N ARG A 57 -29.31 -7.98 -3.82
CA ARG A 57 -28.18 -7.14 -3.41
C ARG A 57 -28.51 -6.30 -2.19
N GLY A 58 -29.74 -5.76 -2.11
CA GLY A 58 -30.23 -5.08 -0.91
C GLY A 58 -30.23 -5.99 0.33
N LEU A 59 -30.62 -7.26 0.19
CA LEU A 59 -30.55 -8.24 1.27
C LEU A 59 -29.10 -8.54 1.68
N LEU A 60 -28.19 -8.72 0.71
CA LEU A 60 -26.76 -8.91 0.97
C LEU A 60 -26.15 -7.70 1.70
N ALA A 61 -26.46 -6.48 1.25
CA ALA A 61 -25.99 -5.24 1.87
C ALA A 61 -26.37 -5.18 3.35
N ALA A 62 -27.66 -5.36 3.68
CA ALA A 62 -28.09 -5.34 5.09
C ALA A 62 -27.46 -6.45 5.93
N LEU A 63 -27.12 -7.59 5.33
CA LEU A 63 -26.42 -8.65 6.04
C LEU A 63 -24.97 -8.23 6.33
N CYS A 64 -24.27 -7.68 5.34
CA CYS A 64 -22.91 -7.17 5.50
C CYS A 64 -22.84 -6.03 6.54
N GLU A 65 -23.79 -5.10 6.53
CA GLU A 65 -23.82 -3.98 7.47
C GLU A 65 -23.95 -4.40 8.95
N ARG A 66 -24.40 -5.64 9.22
CA ARG A 66 -24.62 -6.14 10.58
C ARG A 66 -23.68 -7.28 10.97
N CYS A 67 -23.06 -7.95 10.00
CA CYS A 67 -22.20 -9.09 10.25
C CYS A 67 -20.76 -8.69 10.62
N PRO A 68 -20.15 -9.38 11.60
CA PRO A 68 -18.79 -9.07 12.05
C PRO A 68 -17.76 -9.39 10.96
N SER A 69 -16.62 -8.70 11.00
CA SER A 69 -15.62 -8.66 9.91
C SER A 69 -15.16 -10.04 9.43
N ARG A 70 -15.01 -11.03 10.33
CA ARG A 70 -14.52 -12.38 10.01
C ARG A 70 -15.41 -13.13 8.99
N VAL A 71 -16.71 -12.91 9.04
CA VAL A 71 -17.72 -13.59 8.20
C VAL A 71 -18.46 -12.59 7.30
N ASN A 72 -17.90 -11.40 7.11
CA ASN A 72 -18.51 -10.35 6.31
C ASN A 72 -18.25 -10.60 4.82
N ALA A 73 -19.29 -10.99 4.09
CA ALA A 73 -19.17 -11.35 2.68
C ALA A 73 -18.69 -10.18 1.81
N CYS A 74 -19.11 -8.95 2.09
CA CYS A 74 -18.70 -7.78 1.32
C CYS A 74 -17.20 -7.47 1.51
N ALA A 75 -16.68 -7.58 2.74
CA ALA A 75 -15.25 -7.47 2.99
C ALA A 75 -14.44 -8.59 2.33
N GLN A 76 -14.95 -9.84 2.35
CA GLN A 76 -14.32 -10.98 1.69
C GLN A 76 -14.27 -10.82 0.16
N THR A 77 -15.30 -10.24 -0.45
CA THR A 77 -15.32 -9.93 -1.90
C THR A 77 -14.17 -9.01 -2.28
N VAL A 78 -13.89 -7.97 -1.49
CA VAL A 78 -12.76 -7.05 -1.72
C VAL A 78 -11.42 -7.77 -1.60
N ALA A 79 -11.22 -8.54 -0.53
CA ALA A 79 -9.99 -9.31 -0.32
C ALA A 79 -9.74 -10.32 -1.45
N ARG A 80 -10.79 -11.03 -1.87
CA ARG A 80 -10.72 -12.01 -2.96
C ARG A 80 -10.40 -11.34 -4.29
N ALA A 81 -11.03 -10.22 -4.61
CA ALA A 81 -10.76 -9.50 -5.84
C ALA A 81 -9.30 -9.01 -5.94
N LEU A 82 -8.69 -8.59 -4.83
CA LEU A 82 -7.27 -8.23 -4.80
C LEU A 82 -6.37 -9.42 -5.18
N LEU A 83 -6.68 -10.62 -4.68
CA LEU A 83 -5.95 -11.85 -5.03
C LEU A 83 -6.20 -12.27 -6.48
N ASP A 84 -7.46 -12.27 -6.92
CA ASP A 84 -7.85 -12.67 -8.28
C ASP A 84 -7.23 -11.70 -9.32
N THR A 85 -7.19 -10.40 -9.02
CA THR A 85 -6.55 -9.40 -9.89
C THR A 85 -5.03 -9.54 -9.91
N ALA A 86 -4.39 -9.97 -8.82
CA ALA A 86 -2.96 -10.25 -8.80
C ALA A 86 -2.57 -11.41 -9.75
N VAL A 87 -3.49 -12.34 -10.04
CA VAL A 87 -3.29 -13.43 -11.03
C VAL A 87 -3.89 -13.12 -12.40
N GLY A 88 -4.26 -11.86 -12.66
CA GLY A 88 -4.64 -11.37 -13.99
C GLY A 88 -6.14 -11.29 -14.27
N GLN A 89 -7.02 -11.57 -13.29
CA GLN A 89 -8.46 -11.40 -13.48
C GLN A 89 -8.87 -9.92 -13.44
N ALA A 90 -9.72 -9.50 -14.37
CA ALA A 90 -10.19 -8.13 -14.43
C ALA A 90 -11.15 -7.84 -13.24
N PRO A 91 -10.89 -6.79 -12.43
CA PRO A 91 -11.76 -6.47 -11.31
C PRO A 91 -13.03 -5.75 -11.76
N ASN A 92 -14.16 -6.06 -11.13
CA ASN A 92 -15.38 -5.28 -11.25
C ASN A 92 -15.37 -4.13 -10.24
N ILE A 93 -14.73 -3.01 -10.59
CA ILE A 93 -14.51 -1.89 -9.67
C ILE A 93 -15.83 -1.35 -9.05
N PRO A 94 -16.93 -1.14 -9.81
CA PRO A 94 -18.21 -0.74 -9.23
C PRO A 94 -18.74 -1.69 -8.15
N GLU A 95 -18.60 -3.01 -8.35
CA GLU A 95 -19.01 -4.00 -7.33
C GLU A 95 -18.17 -3.91 -6.06
N LEU A 96 -16.88 -3.65 -6.20
CA LEU A 96 -15.95 -3.56 -5.09
C LEU A 96 -16.13 -2.26 -4.30
N GLN A 97 -16.42 -1.16 -4.99
CA GLN A 97 -16.84 0.09 -4.36
C GLN A 97 -18.15 -0.11 -3.57
N TRP A 98 -19.16 -0.71 -4.20
CA TRP A 98 -20.41 -1.06 -3.53
C TRP A 98 -20.19 -1.97 -2.32
N SER A 99 -19.32 -2.97 -2.44
CA SER A 99 -19.02 -3.90 -1.35
C SER A 99 -18.33 -3.18 -0.18
N LEU A 100 -17.40 -2.26 -0.45
CA LEU A 100 -16.77 -1.45 0.60
C LEU A 100 -17.78 -0.52 1.29
N GLU A 101 -18.69 0.08 0.55
CA GLU A 101 -19.74 0.96 1.10
C GLU A 101 -20.67 0.22 2.08
N HIS A 102 -21.00 -1.04 1.76
CA HIS A 102 -21.92 -1.85 2.57
C HIS A 102 -21.22 -2.83 3.52
N ALA A 103 -19.89 -2.78 3.62
CA ALA A 103 -19.15 -3.69 4.48
C ALA A 103 -19.41 -3.45 5.98
N GLY A 104 -19.87 -2.26 6.40
CA GLY A 104 -20.19 -1.95 7.79
C GLY A 104 -19.06 -2.33 8.77
N PRO A 105 -19.28 -3.20 9.77
CA PRO A 105 -18.23 -3.70 10.66
C PRO A 105 -17.07 -4.40 9.95
N GLY A 106 -17.26 -4.85 8.70
CA GLY A 106 -16.23 -5.45 7.86
C GLY A 106 -15.27 -4.46 7.20
N THR A 107 -15.58 -3.15 7.16
CA THR A 107 -14.79 -2.15 6.46
C THR A 107 -13.32 -2.10 6.89
N PRO A 108 -12.97 -2.15 8.19
CA PRO A 108 -11.56 -2.18 8.60
C PRO A 108 -10.78 -3.37 8.04
N ALA A 109 -11.39 -4.56 7.97
CA ALA A 109 -10.75 -5.76 7.42
C ALA A 109 -10.59 -5.70 5.89
N ALA A 110 -11.56 -5.10 5.20
CA ALA A 110 -11.47 -4.85 3.76
C ALA A 110 -10.34 -3.84 3.44
N CYS A 111 -10.24 -2.76 4.22
CA CYS A 111 -9.17 -1.78 4.07
C CYS A 111 -7.80 -2.35 4.44
N ASP A 112 -7.67 -3.17 5.49
CA ASP A 112 -6.43 -3.89 5.81
C ASP A 112 -6.02 -4.84 4.66
N SER A 113 -6.99 -5.46 3.98
CA SER A 113 -6.71 -6.27 2.78
C SER A 113 -6.17 -5.41 1.63
N ILE A 114 -6.73 -4.22 1.39
CA ILE A 114 -6.21 -3.25 0.41
C ILE A 114 -4.78 -2.83 0.76
N VAL A 115 -4.49 -2.62 2.05
CA VAL A 115 -3.15 -2.27 2.53
C VAL A 115 -2.16 -3.41 2.25
N ARG A 116 -2.49 -4.64 2.67
CA ARG A 116 -1.56 -5.78 2.59
C ARG A 116 -1.36 -6.33 1.19
N LEU A 117 -2.44 -6.45 0.42
CA LEU A 117 -2.43 -7.11 -0.89
C LEU A 117 -2.29 -6.13 -2.05
N GLY A 118 -2.53 -4.83 -1.81
CA GLY A 118 -2.47 -3.79 -2.83
C GLY A 118 -1.39 -2.75 -2.56
N LEU A 119 -1.54 -1.94 -1.51
CA LEU A 119 -0.66 -0.80 -1.26
C LEU A 119 0.78 -1.21 -0.90
N ALA A 120 0.96 -2.22 -0.05
CA ALA A 120 2.28 -2.67 0.36
C ALA A 120 3.11 -3.21 -0.82
N PRO A 121 2.55 -4.03 -1.75
CA PRO A 121 3.19 -4.34 -3.02
C PRO A 121 3.43 -3.12 -3.91
N ALA A 122 2.45 -2.21 -4.01
CA ALA A 122 2.59 -0.97 -4.77
C ALA A 122 3.71 -0.05 -4.26
N ALA A 123 4.12 -0.20 -3.01
CA ALA A 123 5.21 0.55 -2.37
C ALA A 123 6.59 -0.11 -2.50
N GLN A 124 6.72 -1.28 -3.15
CA GLN A 124 8.03 -1.95 -3.31
C GLN A 124 8.71 -1.53 -4.62
N ALA A 125 10.02 -1.29 -4.56
CA ALA A 125 10.82 -1.00 -5.75
C ALA A 125 10.91 -2.18 -6.73
N SER A 126 10.94 -3.42 -6.23
CA SER A 126 11.16 -4.63 -7.03
C SER A 126 9.88 -5.26 -7.56
N VAL A 127 8.72 -4.64 -7.34
CA VAL A 127 7.41 -5.15 -7.79
C VAL A 127 6.92 -4.28 -8.93
N ASP A 128 6.84 -4.87 -10.12
CA ASP A 128 6.08 -4.25 -11.21
C ASP A 128 4.59 -4.59 -11.02
N LEU A 129 3.83 -3.59 -10.60
CA LEU A 129 2.43 -3.78 -10.27
C LEU A 129 1.61 -3.88 -11.57
N PRO A 130 0.82 -4.94 -11.79
CA PRO A 130 0.01 -5.05 -13.00
C PRO A 130 -0.93 -3.84 -13.19
N PRO A 131 -1.19 -3.39 -14.43
CA PRO A 131 -2.12 -2.29 -14.69
C PRO A 131 -3.50 -2.49 -14.05
N THR A 132 -4.01 -3.73 -14.07
CA THR A 132 -5.29 -4.10 -13.47
C THR A 132 -5.32 -3.88 -11.95
N VAL A 133 -4.23 -4.22 -11.26
CA VAL A 133 -4.09 -3.97 -9.81
C VAL A 133 -3.97 -2.47 -9.52
N ARG A 134 -3.27 -1.70 -10.37
CA ARG A 134 -3.21 -0.23 -10.25
C ARG A 134 -4.60 0.39 -10.35
N THR A 135 -5.37 0.04 -11.37
CA THR A 135 -6.74 0.56 -11.56
C THR A 135 -7.66 0.17 -10.39
N LEU A 136 -7.50 -1.06 -9.87
CA LEU A 136 -8.22 -1.50 -8.68
C LEU A 136 -7.89 -0.63 -7.45
N LEU A 137 -6.60 -0.41 -7.18
CA LEU A 137 -6.17 0.43 -6.06
C LEU A 137 -6.70 1.86 -6.18
N ASP A 138 -6.58 2.46 -7.38
CA ASP A 138 -7.09 3.79 -7.63
C ASP A 138 -8.60 3.90 -7.39
N GLY A 139 -9.37 2.85 -7.72
CA GLY A 139 -10.81 2.79 -7.52
C GLY A 139 -11.25 2.61 -6.05
N LEU A 140 -10.40 2.07 -5.17
CA LEU A 140 -10.78 1.69 -3.80
C LEU A 140 -10.14 2.55 -2.70
N VAL A 141 -8.97 3.14 -2.96
CA VAL A 141 -8.17 3.82 -1.93
C VAL A 141 -8.88 5.00 -1.29
N SER A 142 -9.63 5.79 -2.07
CA SER A 142 -10.32 6.98 -1.55
C SER A 142 -11.27 6.66 -0.40
N ARG A 143 -11.98 5.52 -0.47
CA ARG A 143 -12.94 5.08 0.56
C ARG A 143 -12.28 4.71 1.87
N CYS A 144 -11.16 4.01 1.80
CA CYS A 144 -10.40 3.65 3.00
C CYS A 144 -9.60 4.83 3.56
N ALA A 145 -9.11 5.73 2.71
CA ALA A 145 -8.41 6.93 3.12
C ALA A 145 -9.33 7.90 3.89
N SER A 146 -10.55 8.13 3.40
CA SER A 146 -11.51 9.02 4.06
C SER A 146 -11.96 8.54 5.43
N ALA A 147 -11.81 7.24 5.70
CA ALA A 147 -12.15 6.62 6.98
C ALA A 147 -10.94 6.51 7.94
N ASP A 148 -9.77 7.04 7.56
CA ASP A 148 -8.50 6.92 8.30
C ASP A 148 -8.10 5.45 8.58
N LEU A 149 -8.46 4.54 7.65
CA LEU A 149 -8.19 3.11 7.76
C LEU A 149 -6.93 2.67 6.99
N LEU A 150 -6.23 3.61 6.37
CA LEU A 150 -4.99 3.35 5.63
C LEU A 150 -3.79 3.89 6.44
N PRO A 151 -2.80 3.06 6.78
CA PRO A 151 -1.57 3.54 7.39
C PRO A 151 -0.87 4.56 6.48
N LEU A 152 -0.68 5.77 6.99
CA LEU A 152 -0.15 6.90 6.22
C LEU A 152 1.22 6.60 5.60
N SER A 153 2.09 5.86 6.31
CA SER A 153 3.41 5.46 5.83
C SER A 153 3.34 4.58 4.58
N VAL A 154 2.42 3.61 4.55
CA VAL A 154 2.22 2.70 3.41
C VAL A 154 1.60 3.46 2.23
N LEU A 155 0.59 4.31 2.50
CA LEU A 155 -0.08 5.10 1.46
C LEU A 155 0.89 6.04 0.74
N ARG A 156 1.70 6.80 1.49
CA ARG A 156 2.70 7.72 0.93
C ARG A 156 3.83 7.01 0.22
N ALA A 157 4.28 5.86 0.73
CA ALA A 157 5.28 5.03 0.05
C ALA A 157 4.76 4.48 -1.29
N ALA A 158 3.52 3.99 -1.33
CA ALA A 158 2.88 3.53 -2.57
C ALA A 158 2.73 4.69 -3.58
N ALA A 159 2.28 5.86 -3.13
CA ALA A 159 2.16 7.04 -3.96
C ALA A 159 3.51 7.52 -4.52
N ALA A 160 4.57 7.49 -3.71
CA ALA A 160 5.93 7.84 -4.16
C ALA A 160 6.47 6.87 -5.23
N GLN A 161 6.26 5.55 -5.06
CA GLN A 161 6.70 4.52 -6.00
C GLN A 161 5.89 4.51 -7.31
N GLN A 162 4.57 4.69 -7.23
CA GLN A 162 3.71 4.63 -8.42
C GLN A 162 3.73 5.96 -9.18
N GLY A 163 3.82 7.09 -8.48
CA GLY A 163 3.84 8.42 -9.07
C GLY A 163 2.62 8.67 -9.97
N ALA A 164 2.84 9.27 -11.13
CA ALA A 164 1.79 9.60 -12.09
C ALA A 164 1.01 8.39 -12.63
N ARG A 165 1.49 7.16 -12.40
CA ARG A 165 0.79 5.92 -12.82
C ARG A 165 -0.43 5.58 -11.95
N ALA A 166 -0.60 6.25 -10.81
CA ALA A 166 -1.69 6.03 -9.86
C ALA A 166 -2.16 7.37 -9.26
N PRO A 167 -2.91 8.19 -10.01
CA PRO A 167 -3.29 9.54 -9.59
C PRO A 167 -4.19 9.59 -8.35
N ALA A 168 -5.03 8.58 -8.11
CA ALA A 168 -5.87 8.54 -6.93
C ALA A 168 -5.04 8.29 -5.65
N LEU A 169 -3.97 7.48 -5.75
CA LEU A 169 -2.99 7.35 -4.67
C LEU A 169 -2.33 8.69 -4.32
N LEU A 170 -1.90 9.46 -5.33
CA LEU A 170 -1.30 10.78 -5.10
C LEU A 170 -2.28 11.73 -4.41
N THR A 171 -3.55 11.70 -4.81
CA THR A 171 -4.59 12.55 -4.22
C THR A 171 -4.84 12.17 -2.76
N ALA A 172 -4.96 10.88 -2.47
CA ALA A 172 -5.15 10.38 -1.11
C ALA A 172 -3.91 10.59 -0.22
N ALA A 173 -2.71 10.53 -0.79
CA ALA A 173 -1.44 10.76 -0.09
C ALA A 173 -1.07 12.24 0.06
N SER A 174 -1.89 13.15 -0.46
CA SER A 174 -1.61 14.59 -0.44
C SER A 174 -1.35 15.09 0.98
N ALA A 175 -0.40 16.01 1.08
CA ALA A 175 0.08 16.54 2.35
C ALA A 175 0.19 18.05 2.25
N LYS A 176 0.01 18.72 3.39
CA LYS A 176 0.44 20.11 3.51
C LYS A 176 1.98 20.16 3.39
N PRO A 177 2.55 21.20 2.77
CA PRO A 177 3.99 21.42 2.80
C PRO A 177 4.52 21.42 4.23
N VAL A 178 5.66 20.78 4.43
CA VAL A 178 6.36 20.72 5.72
C VAL A 178 7.69 21.43 5.54
N GLU A 179 8.08 22.25 6.51
CA GLU A 179 9.40 22.86 6.54
C GLU A 179 10.45 21.77 6.75
N THR A 180 11.47 21.75 5.90
CA THR A 180 12.50 20.70 5.93
C THR A 180 13.88 21.30 5.74
N ALA A 181 14.88 20.57 6.25
CA ALA A 181 16.28 20.92 6.13
C ALA A 181 17.10 19.67 5.78
N PRO A 182 18.37 19.84 5.35
CA PRO A 182 19.30 18.72 5.23
C PRO A 182 19.44 17.99 6.57
N VAL A 183 19.26 16.67 6.57
CA VAL A 183 19.40 15.82 7.76
C VAL A 183 20.57 14.87 7.57
N LYS A 184 21.50 14.87 8.52
CA LYS A 184 22.61 13.90 8.55
C LYS A 184 22.12 12.54 9.09
N PRO A 185 22.59 11.42 8.49
CA PRO A 185 22.32 10.10 9.01
C PRO A 185 23.04 9.85 10.34
N ASP A 186 22.42 9.04 11.20
CA ASP A 186 22.99 8.63 12.49
C ASP A 186 23.90 7.41 12.33
N GLN A 187 23.68 6.62 11.28
CA GLN A 187 24.42 5.39 11.01
C GLN A 187 24.68 5.23 9.50
N LEU A 188 25.87 4.73 9.17
CA LEU A 188 26.29 4.46 7.79
C LEU A 188 26.80 3.02 7.68
N LEU A 189 26.22 2.25 6.76
CA LEU A 189 26.58 0.85 6.51
C LEU A 189 26.81 0.60 5.01
N GLY A 190 27.66 -0.36 4.68
CA GLY A 190 27.95 -0.75 3.28
C GLY A 190 29.31 -0.26 2.79
N ALA A 191 29.34 0.29 1.58
CA ALA A 191 30.55 0.73 0.87
C ALA A 191 31.39 1.70 1.70
N GLN A 192 32.72 1.56 1.60
CA GLN A 192 33.68 2.35 2.35
C GLN A 192 34.54 3.21 1.41
N PRO A 193 34.96 4.42 1.83
CA PRO A 193 34.67 5.07 3.13
C PRO A 193 33.31 5.80 3.16
N ALA A 194 32.32 5.27 3.88
CA ALA A 194 30.90 5.67 3.77
C ALA A 194 30.61 7.15 4.08
N PHE A 195 31.34 7.74 5.04
CA PHE A 195 31.13 9.12 5.50
C PHE A 195 31.40 10.17 4.41
N GLN A 196 32.19 9.83 3.39
CA GLN A 196 32.51 10.75 2.30
C GLN A 196 31.30 11.09 1.43
N ALA A 197 30.23 10.30 1.47
CA ALA A 197 29.00 10.67 0.79
C ALA A 197 28.24 11.83 1.46
N PHE A 198 28.65 12.26 2.66
CA PHE A 198 27.92 13.22 3.51
C PHE A 198 28.84 14.29 4.13
N ASP A 199 30.08 14.40 3.69
CA ASP A 199 31.08 15.30 4.27
C ASP A 199 31.08 16.72 3.66
N GLY A 200 30.39 16.91 2.53
CA GLY A 200 30.31 18.18 1.81
C GLY A 200 31.54 18.49 0.94
N ASP A 201 32.46 17.53 0.78
CA ASP A 201 33.65 17.72 -0.05
C ASP A 201 33.39 17.21 -1.48
N PRO A 202 33.40 18.09 -2.49
CA PRO A 202 33.12 17.70 -3.88
C PRO A 202 34.19 16.80 -4.51
N LEU A 203 35.36 16.64 -3.88
CA LEU A 203 36.48 15.84 -4.40
C LEU A 203 36.51 14.41 -3.82
N THR A 204 35.82 14.16 -2.72
CA THR A 204 35.73 12.84 -2.09
C THR A 204 34.63 12.00 -2.75
N GLY A 205 34.50 10.75 -2.33
CA GLY A 205 33.30 9.99 -2.65
C GLY A 205 33.49 8.49 -2.58
N VAL A 206 32.37 7.80 -2.49
CA VAL A 206 32.26 6.39 -2.14
C VAL A 206 32.10 5.54 -3.40
N PRO A 207 33.01 4.59 -3.67
CA PRO A 207 32.82 3.63 -4.75
C PRO A 207 31.69 2.66 -4.38
N VAL A 208 30.48 2.91 -4.89
CA VAL A 208 29.27 2.13 -4.55
C VAL A 208 29.14 0.88 -5.42
N SER A 209 29.71 0.86 -6.62
CA SER A 209 29.60 -0.27 -7.53
C SER A 209 30.33 -1.53 -7.05
N ASN A 210 31.40 -1.37 -6.27
CA ASN A 210 32.18 -2.47 -5.69
C ASN A 210 31.67 -2.94 -4.32
N ALA A 211 30.53 -2.41 -3.87
CA ALA A 211 29.94 -2.81 -2.60
C ALA A 211 29.60 -4.30 -2.60
N ARG A 212 29.96 -5.00 -1.53
CA ARG A 212 29.67 -6.43 -1.39
C ARG A 212 28.15 -6.65 -1.35
N ARG A 213 27.65 -7.45 -2.29
CA ARG A 213 26.24 -7.85 -2.32
C ARG A 213 25.96 -8.91 -1.26
N GLY A 214 25.55 -8.45 -0.07
CA GLY A 214 25.15 -9.31 1.05
C GLY A 214 23.73 -9.88 0.91
N THR A 215 23.33 -10.69 1.88
CA THR A 215 21.98 -11.28 1.97
C THR A 215 20.86 -10.24 2.06
N ARG A 216 21.16 -9.05 2.59
CA ARG A 216 20.24 -7.91 2.72
C ARG A 216 20.32 -6.90 1.57
N TRP A 217 20.99 -7.21 0.46
CA TRP A 217 21.21 -6.26 -0.64
C TRP A 217 19.91 -5.60 -1.15
N SER A 218 18.82 -6.36 -1.22
CA SER A 218 17.50 -5.85 -1.66
C SER A 218 16.95 -4.71 -0.80
N ALA A 219 17.38 -4.60 0.47
CA ALA A 219 17.02 -3.54 1.39
C ALA A 219 18.15 -2.50 1.54
N ASP A 220 19.38 -2.96 1.76
CA ASP A 220 20.48 -2.09 2.20
C ASP A 220 21.26 -1.46 1.03
N GLY A 221 21.17 -2.05 -0.17
CA GLY A 221 21.92 -1.59 -1.33
C GLY A 221 23.43 -1.56 -1.10
N ALA A 222 24.11 -0.68 -1.84
CA ALA A 222 25.55 -0.47 -1.74
C ALA A 222 25.94 0.36 -0.52
N LEU A 223 25.13 1.35 -0.17
CA LEU A 223 25.33 2.25 0.97
C LEU A 223 23.97 2.51 1.60
N ARG A 224 23.86 2.31 2.91
CA ARG A 224 22.67 2.59 3.71
C ARG A 224 22.94 3.72 4.70
N ALA A 225 22.10 4.75 4.65
CA ALA A 225 22.08 5.87 5.57
C ALA A 225 20.87 5.75 6.51
N GLY A 226 21.13 5.37 7.77
CA GLY A 226 20.11 5.10 8.79
C GLY A 226 19.84 6.28 9.73
N TYR A 227 18.61 6.35 10.24
CA TYR A 227 18.09 7.41 11.10
C TYR A 227 17.47 6.84 12.38
N ALA A 228 17.93 7.35 13.52
CA ALA A 228 17.46 6.97 14.85
C ALA A 228 17.29 8.24 15.73
N PRO A 229 16.05 8.65 16.07
CA PRO A 229 14.76 8.09 15.62
C PRO A 229 14.52 8.23 14.10
N THR A 230 13.53 7.51 13.58
CA THR A 230 13.10 7.60 12.18
C THR A 230 12.76 9.04 11.78
N LEU A 231 13.02 9.42 10.54
CA LEU A 231 12.57 10.71 10.02
C LEU A 231 11.04 10.75 10.00
N LYS A 232 10.46 11.79 10.62
CA LYS A 232 9.02 12.04 10.55
C LYS A 232 8.59 12.41 9.14
N HIS A 233 9.44 13.17 8.44
CA HIS A 233 9.20 13.56 7.06
C HIS A 233 10.47 13.44 6.22
N LEU A 234 10.32 12.92 5.02
CA LEU A 234 11.32 13.00 3.96
C LEU A 234 10.62 13.56 2.71
N VAL A 235 11.16 14.64 2.14
CA VAL A 235 10.49 15.38 1.06
C VAL A 235 11.35 15.53 -0.19
N GLY A 236 12.65 15.27 -0.09
CA GLY A 236 13.54 15.42 -1.24
C GLY A 236 14.96 14.94 -1.00
N PHE A 237 15.71 14.94 -2.08
CA PHE A 237 17.09 14.52 -2.15
C PHE A 237 17.85 15.45 -3.08
N ARG A 238 19.11 15.69 -2.74
CA ARG A 238 20.11 16.12 -3.72
C ARG A 238 21.17 15.04 -3.79
N VAL A 239 21.49 14.60 -4.99
CA VAL A 239 22.49 13.55 -5.22
C VAL A 239 23.51 14.04 -6.23
N ARG A 240 24.77 13.79 -5.94
CA ARG A 240 25.89 13.99 -6.85
C ARG A 240 26.59 12.65 -6.99
N ALA A 241 26.57 12.08 -8.19
CA ALA A 241 27.14 10.76 -8.45
C ALA A 241 27.81 10.71 -9.82
N GLN A 242 28.69 9.74 -10.01
CA GLN A 242 29.20 9.30 -11.31
C GLN A 242 28.59 7.93 -11.61
N GLY A 243 27.90 7.82 -12.74
CA GLY A 243 27.16 6.63 -13.15
C GLY A 243 25.73 6.56 -12.60
N PRO A 244 24.79 5.95 -13.35
CA PRO A 244 23.39 5.90 -12.98
C PRO A 244 23.12 5.02 -11.77
N GLY A 245 22.00 5.31 -11.10
CA GLY A 245 21.53 4.54 -9.97
C GLY A 245 20.18 5.03 -9.44
N SER A 246 19.77 4.42 -8.33
CA SER A 246 18.54 4.79 -7.64
C SER A 246 18.72 4.90 -6.14
N LEU A 247 17.89 5.73 -5.52
CA LEU A 247 17.72 5.79 -4.08
C LEU A 247 16.43 5.05 -3.72
N ARG A 248 16.47 4.26 -2.65
CA ARG A 248 15.28 3.61 -2.07
C ARG A 248 15.19 3.97 -0.60
N ALA A 249 14.01 4.36 -0.14
CA ALA A 249 13.76 4.61 1.27
C ALA A 249 13.29 3.32 1.95
N ILE A 250 13.66 3.09 3.21
CA ILE A 250 13.08 2.06 4.06
C ILE A 250 12.05 2.75 4.95
N VAL A 251 10.78 2.54 4.66
CA VAL A 251 9.64 3.15 5.38
C VAL A 251 9.06 2.12 6.33
N ARG A 252 9.03 2.42 7.63
CA ARG A 252 8.44 1.50 8.63
C ARG A 252 6.93 1.42 8.45
N THR A 253 6.40 0.22 8.66
CA THR A 253 4.98 -0.08 8.48
C THR A 253 4.43 -0.86 9.68
N PRO A 254 3.10 -0.95 9.83
CA PRO A 254 2.49 -1.84 10.81
C PRO A 254 2.96 -3.29 10.64
N LYS A 255 2.98 -4.04 11.73
CA LYS A 255 3.48 -5.42 11.76
C LYS A 255 2.79 -6.30 10.70
N GLY A 256 3.61 -7.00 9.92
CA GLY A 256 3.16 -7.92 8.86
C GLY A 256 2.70 -7.24 7.57
N VAL A 257 2.97 -5.94 7.40
CA VAL A 257 2.66 -5.19 6.16
C VAL A 257 3.96 -4.94 5.39
N GLY A 258 4.12 -5.56 4.22
CA GLY A 258 5.33 -5.43 3.41
C GLY A 258 6.41 -6.46 3.76
N LEU A 259 7.68 -6.07 3.61
CA LEU A 259 8.85 -6.89 3.92
C LEU A 259 9.11 -6.92 5.43
N ASN A 260 9.79 -7.95 5.89
CA ASN A 260 10.20 -8.09 7.29
C ASN A 260 11.71 -7.82 7.42
N ASP A 261 12.11 -6.96 8.35
CA ASP A 261 13.52 -6.77 8.75
C ASP A 261 13.81 -7.70 9.94
N PRO A 262 14.51 -8.83 9.73
CA PRO A 262 14.77 -9.79 10.80
C PRO A 262 15.73 -9.25 11.87
N GLU A 263 16.60 -8.30 11.53
CA GLU A 263 17.57 -7.73 12.48
C GLU A 263 16.94 -6.58 13.27
N GLY A 264 16.17 -5.73 12.59
CA GLY A 264 15.46 -4.61 13.20
C GLY A 264 14.16 -5.00 13.91
N GLY A 265 13.60 -6.18 13.61
CA GLY A 265 12.35 -6.68 14.19
C GLY A 265 11.10 -5.91 13.76
N PHE A 266 11.13 -5.22 12.62
CA PHE A 266 10.03 -4.40 12.12
C PHE A 266 9.63 -4.76 10.68
N SER A 267 8.42 -4.37 10.28
CA SER A 267 7.96 -4.46 8.89
C SER A 267 8.22 -3.15 8.15
N PHE A 268 8.50 -3.24 6.84
CA PHE A 268 8.79 -2.08 6.02
C PHE A 268 8.39 -2.26 4.55
N VAL A 269 8.35 -1.14 3.84
CA VAL A 269 8.27 -1.07 2.37
C VAL A 269 9.47 -0.29 1.85
N ASN A 270 9.93 -0.57 0.62
CA ASN A 270 11.14 0.03 0.06
C ASN A 270 10.96 0.81 -1.26
N PRO A 271 10.15 1.89 -1.30
CA PRO A 271 9.88 2.60 -2.53
C PRO A 271 11.17 3.19 -3.14
N THR A 272 11.27 3.16 -4.46
CA THR A 272 12.24 3.97 -5.20
C THR A 272 11.80 5.42 -5.13
N VAL A 273 12.69 6.29 -4.65
CA VAL A 273 12.39 7.70 -4.35
C VAL A 273 13.16 8.66 -5.23
N CYS A 274 14.19 8.17 -5.93
CA CYS A 274 14.97 8.92 -6.91
C CYS A 274 15.60 7.93 -7.89
N GLN A 275 15.58 8.28 -9.17
CA GLN A 275 16.43 7.68 -10.20
C GLN A 275 17.32 8.80 -10.71
N PHE A 276 18.64 8.60 -10.64
CA PHE A 276 19.62 9.61 -11.00
C PHE A 276 20.53 9.10 -12.12
N ARG A 277 21.00 10.00 -12.96
CA ARG A 277 21.87 9.67 -14.11
C ARG A 277 23.33 9.57 -13.72
N GLY A 278 23.75 10.30 -12.69
CA GLY A 278 25.11 10.35 -12.20
C GLY A 278 26.08 10.96 -13.21
N THR A 279 25.80 12.18 -13.64
CA THR A 279 26.66 12.91 -14.60
C THR A 279 27.88 13.57 -13.96
N GLY A 280 28.02 13.49 -12.63
CA GLY A 280 28.97 14.26 -11.84
C GLY A 280 28.45 15.62 -11.36
N GLU A 281 27.29 16.05 -11.85
CA GLU A 281 26.58 17.26 -11.40
C GLU A 281 25.53 16.93 -10.33
N TRP A 282 25.04 17.97 -9.65
CA TRP A 282 23.93 17.84 -8.72
C TRP A 282 22.62 17.53 -9.44
N GLU A 283 21.93 16.49 -8.99
CA GLU A 283 20.58 16.13 -9.38
C GLU A 283 19.65 16.26 -8.17
N THR A 284 18.48 16.88 -8.36
CA THR A 284 17.46 17.03 -7.32
C THR A 284 16.30 16.10 -7.61
N CYS A 285 15.89 15.33 -6.60
CA CYS A 285 14.76 14.42 -6.67
C CYS A 285 13.76 14.76 -5.58
N ASN A 286 12.49 14.92 -5.96
CA ASN A 286 11.38 15.06 -5.02
C ASN A 286 10.42 13.87 -5.21
N PRO A 287 10.20 13.03 -4.19
CA PRO A 287 9.18 11.99 -4.24
C PRO A 287 7.81 12.57 -4.60
N ALA A 288 7.02 11.80 -5.35
CA ALA A 288 5.68 12.24 -5.77
C ALA A 288 4.72 12.45 -4.57
N ALA A 289 5.00 11.81 -3.43
CA ALA A 289 4.40 12.09 -2.14
C ALA A 289 5.49 12.13 -1.06
N PRO A 290 5.44 13.06 -0.09
CA PRO A 290 6.42 13.12 0.99
C PRO A 290 6.30 11.85 1.85
N LEU A 291 7.41 11.22 2.18
CA LEU A 291 7.43 10.01 3.00
C LEU A 291 7.38 10.34 4.49
N VAL A 292 6.94 9.36 5.29
CA VAL A 292 6.91 9.42 6.76
C VAL A 292 7.49 8.12 7.33
N ASP A 293 7.91 8.15 8.58
CA ASP A 293 8.48 7.00 9.30
C ASP A 293 9.65 6.33 8.55
N VAL A 294 10.54 7.15 7.99
CA VAL A 294 11.69 6.68 7.21
C VAL A 294 12.82 6.28 8.15
N ASP A 295 13.18 5.00 8.11
CA ASP A 295 14.27 4.42 8.89
C ASP A 295 15.62 4.61 8.23
N ALA A 296 15.68 4.48 6.91
CA ALA A 296 16.91 4.61 6.17
C ALA A 296 16.68 5.01 4.72
N VAL A 297 17.75 5.45 4.07
CA VAL A 297 17.83 5.64 2.62
C VAL A 297 19.03 4.86 2.11
N SER A 298 18.80 4.02 1.12
CA SER A 298 19.78 3.10 0.54
C SER A 298 20.07 3.45 -0.92
N VAL A 299 21.32 3.34 -1.32
CA VAL A 299 21.83 3.65 -2.66
C VAL A 299 22.01 2.37 -3.46
N PHE A 300 21.45 2.32 -4.66
CA PHE A 300 21.51 1.18 -5.57
C PHE A 300 22.17 1.59 -6.89
N PRO A 301 23.45 1.25 -7.12
CA PRO A 301 24.11 1.57 -8.37
C PRO A 301 23.58 0.68 -9.51
N GLU A 302 23.45 1.27 -10.70
CA GLU A 302 23.08 0.56 -11.94
C GLU A 302 24.29 0.31 -12.86
N SER A 303 25.42 0.94 -12.57
CA SER A 303 26.67 0.81 -13.33
C SER A 303 27.80 0.17 -12.52
N ALA A 304 28.73 -0.47 -13.23
CA ALA A 304 29.91 -1.14 -12.64
C ALA A 304 30.99 -0.15 -12.16
N ASP A 305 30.96 1.10 -12.63
CA ASP A 305 31.92 2.16 -12.28
C ASP A 305 31.30 3.27 -11.40
N GLY A 306 30.16 2.98 -10.78
CA GLY A 306 29.38 3.93 -10.00
C GLY A 306 30.10 4.46 -8.75
N LYS A 307 30.18 5.79 -8.63
CA LYS A 307 30.70 6.50 -7.44
C LYS A 307 29.67 7.50 -6.92
N LEU A 308 29.36 7.44 -5.63
CA LEU A 308 28.54 8.45 -4.96
C LEU A 308 29.47 9.54 -4.41
N LEU A 309 29.38 10.76 -4.96
CA LEU A 309 30.19 11.88 -4.50
C LEU A 309 29.55 12.53 -3.28
N GLU A 310 28.26 12.83 -3.36
CA GLU A 310 27.54 13.51 -2.29
C GLU A 310 26.05 13.14 -2.28
N LEU A 311 25.46 13.06 -1.10
CA LEU A 311 24.04 12.80 -0.90
C LEU A 311 23.51 13.68 0.25
N GLU A 312 22.58 14.56 -0.08
CA GLU A 312 21.81 15.33 0.90
C GLU A 312 20.38 14.82 0.95
N ILE A 313 19.88 14.57 2.16
CA ILE A 313 18.52 14.11 2.41
C ILE A 313 17.75 15.27 3.05
N LEU A 314 16.67 15.72 2.40
CA LEU A 314 15.83 16.82 2.86
C LEU A 314 14.63 16.26 3.61
N GLY A 315 14.52 16.59 4.90
CA GLY A 315 13.50 16.03 5.78
C GLY A 315 13.32 16.80 7.07
N ALA A 316 12.56 16.19 8.00
CA ALA A 316 12.33 16.69 9.35
C ALA A 316 12.28 15.53 10.36
N ARG A 317 12.77 15.79 11.58
CA ARG A 317 12.78 14.86 12.72
C ARG A 317 11.62 15.09 13.69
#